data_AF-A0A3S4Q543-F1
#
_entry.id   AF-A0A3S4Q543-F1
#
_cell.length_a   1.000
_cell.length_b   1.000
_cell.length_c   1.000
_cell.angle_alpha   90.00
_cell.angle_beta   90.00
_cell.angle_gamma   90.00
#
_symmetry.space_group_name_H-M   'P 1'
#
loop_
_entity.id
_entity.type
_entity.pdbx_description
1 polymer ?
#
loop_
_entity_poly.entity_id
_entity_poly.type
_entity_poly.pdbx_seq_one_letter_code
_entity_poly.pdbx_strand_id
1 'polypeptide(L)'
;FVMILAILANFSLSIETNPCVYGKIDAILWSSKAKKNTSVTIFSGDNFYEFDFETEILSVGRRIKHIWPEVETPISGASEVNEFKQKTNYEEEIVFYKDPKYWVYPSREEYSEPQTLIRSGIIKFFGDENISHTGLVIKLFSEKPNSIYRVLYTSKNKTPHVCGAVEEKREGKYEIIVGDEKKVPSNESIFKTGCVSFVNAFGPVISAAIRPFQNGRFGVIANDIYLRIIFSKDDRSFEKMKSLRIKDVFKCRKKIILVLEVMVASLSVMLLIVLVYTFLIRPMQKKAETSESKSG
;
A
#
# COMPACT_ATOMS: atom_id res chain seq x y z
N PHE A 1 3.81 40.63 -6.92
CA PHE A 1 5.07 39.93 -6.57
C PHE A 1 5.07 39.48 -5.11
N VAL A 2 4.89 40.37 -4.13
CA VAL A 2 4.82 40.01 -2.67
C VAL A 2 3.72 38.99 -2.35
N MET A 3 2.54 39.11 -2.96
CA MET A 3 1.45 38.15 -2.75
C MET A 3 1.78 36.75 -3.33
N ILE A 4 2.51 36.68 -4.44
CA ILE A 4 2.96 35.41 -5.04
C ILE A 4 4.05 34.77 -4.17
N LEU A 5 4.97 35.57 -3.62
CA LEU A 5 5.97 35.13 -2.65
C LEU A 5 5.34 34.63 -1.34
N ALA A 6 4.27 35.26 -0.85
CA ALA A 6 3.54 34.80 0.35
C ALA A 6 2.77 33.50 0.10
N ILE A 7 2.21 33.32 -1.11
CA ILE A 7 1.58 32.05 -1.51
C ILE A 7 2.65 30.96 -1.61
N LEU A 8 3.77 31.21 -2.29
CA LEU A 8 4.89 30.26 -2.41
C LEU A 8 5.55 29.95 -1.06
N ALA A 9 5.60 30.92 -0.13
CA ALA A 9 6.11 30.72 1.22
C ALA A 9 5.14 29.90 2.10
N ASN A 10 3.82 30.01 1.91
CA ASN A 10 2.87 29.09 2.55
C ASN A 10 2.87 27.68 1.93
N PHE A 11 3.42 27.54 0.73
CA PHE A 11 3.79 26.26 0.14
C PHE A 11 5.19 25.81 0.54
N SER A 12 5.88 26.44 1.52
CA SER A 12 7.10 25.85 2.09
C SER A 12 6.73 24.55 2.78
N LEU A 13 6.86 23.49 2.00
CA LEU A 13 6.52 22.10 2.27
C LEU A 13 6.81 21.76 3.73
N SER A 14 5.76 21.47 4.50
CA SER A 14 5.94 20.43 5.50
C SER A 14 6.55 19.23 4.76
N ILE A 15 7.61 18.64 5.32
CA ILE A 15 8.19 17.38 4.81
C ILE A 15 7.21 16.25 5.14
N GLU A 16 5.92 16.45 4.88
CA GLU A 16 4.93 15.41 4.88
C GLU A 16 5.18 14.53 3.67
N THR A 17 5.22 13.23 3.93
CA THR A 17 5.43 12.19 2.94
C THR A 17 4.28 12.24 1.92
N ASN A 18 4.53 12.83 0.76
CA ASN A 18 3.51 12.97 -0.28
C ASN A 18 3.27 11.60 -0.96
N PRO A 19 2.13 10.92 -0.72
CA PRO A 19 1.86 9.61 -1.31
C PRO A 19 1.75 9.66 -2.84
N CYS A 20 1.54 10.85 -3.41
CA CYS A 20 1.39 11.05 -4.85
C CYS A 20 2.71 11.07 -5.61
N VAL A 21 3.86 11.07 -4.92
CA VAL A 21 5.17 11.00 -5.58
C VAL A 21 5.33 9.66 -6.31
N TYR A 22 4.97 8.56 -5.64
CA TYR A 22 4.97 7.23 -6.25
C TYR A 22 3.60 6.86 -6.81
N GLY A 23 2.51 7.24 -6.11
CA GLY A 23 1.14 6.99 -6.53
C GLY A 23 0.79 5.51 -6.71
N LYS A 24 1.62 4.60 -6.18
CA LYS A 24 1.55 3.15 -6.38
C LYS A 24 1.51 2.43 -5.04
N ILE A 25 0.74 1.34 -4.98
CA ILE A 25 0.73 0.43 -3.84
C ILE A 25 1.74 -0.67 -4.11
N ASP A 26 2.72 -0.80 -3.23
CA ASP A 26 3.74 -1.86 -3.28
C ASP A 26 3.35 -3.08 -2.46
N ALA A 27 2.73 -2.86 -1.29
CA ALA A 27 2.21 -3.92 -0.45
C ALA A 27 1.00 -3.48 0.39
N ILE A 28 0.23 -4.45 0.85
CA ILE A 28 -0.88 -4.27 1.79
C ILE A 28 -0.69 -5.27 2.92
N LEU A 29 -0.74 -4.77 4.15
CA LEU A 29 -0.83 -5.58 5.36
C LEU A 29 -2.20 -5.32 6.00
N TRP A 30 -2.87 -6.38 6.43
CA TRP A 30 -4.09 -6.27 7.21
C TRP A 30 -3.96 -7.11 8.46
N SER A 31 -3.38 -6.53 9.51
CA SER A 31 -3.12 -7.17 10.79
C SER A 31 -4.41 -7.42 11.56
N SER A 32 -4.50 -8.57 12.23
CA SER A 32 -5.57 -8.86 13.18
C SER A 32 -5.58 -7.94 14.40
N LYS A 33 -4.41 -7.40 14.77
CA LYS A 33 -4.19 -6.45 15.86
C LYS A 33 -4.48 -5.01 15.49
N ALA A 34 -4.78 -4.70 14.23
CA ALA A 34 -5.09 -3.33 13.82
C ALA A 34 -6.25 -2.73 14.64
N LYS A 35 -6.11 -1.45 15.04
CA LYS A 35 -7.08 -0.69 15.85
C LYS A 35 -8.53 -0.84 15.38
N LYS A 36 -8.72 -0.88 14.06
CA LYS A 36 -10.02 -1.10 13.42
C LYS A 36 -9.94 -2.26 12.47
N ASN A 37 -11.01 -3.05 12.45
CA ASN A 37 -11.17 -4.11 11.47
C ASN A 37 -11.18 -3.57 10.04
N THR A 38 -11.61 -2.33 9.82
CA THR A 38 -11.65 -1.67 8.50
C THR A 38 -10.36 -0.94 8.13
N SER A 39 -9.32 -1.03 8.98
CA SER A 39 -8.02 -0.41 8.73
C SER A 39 -7.04 -1.41 8.11
N VAL A 40 -6.41 -1.00 7.01
CA VAL A 40 -5.31 -1.72 6.37
C VAL A 40 -4.07 -0.82 6.30
N THR A 41 -2.90 -1.42 6.42
CA THR A 41 -1.64 -0.70 6.20
C THR A 41 -1.23 -0.82 4.75
N ILE A 42 -1.01 0.31 4.09
CA ILE A 42 -0.63 0.42 2.68
C ILE A 42 0.81 0.91 2.61
N PHE A 43 1.64 0.21 1.86
CA PHE A 43 3.05 0.56 1.64
C PHE A 43 3.24 1.11 0.23
N SER A 44 4.00 2.20 0.12
CA SER A 44 4.28 2.90 -1.13
C SER A 44 5.66 3.55 -1.05
N GLY A 45 6.61 3.06 -1.84
CA GLY A 45 8.00 3.53 -1.84
C GLY A 45 8.68 3.23 -0.51
N ASP A 46 9.17 4.29 0.13
CA ASP A 46 9.80 4.27 1.45
C ASP A 46 8.84 4.54 2.60
N ASN A 47 7.53 4.67 2.31
CA ASN A 47 6.52 5.06 3.30
C ASN A 47 5.41 4.03 3.45
N PHE A 48 4.71 4.12 4.58
CA PHE A 48 3.50 3.38 4.85
C PHE A 48 2.42 4.29 5.47
N TYR A 49 1.17 3.90 5.26
CA TYR A 49 -0.04 4.64 5.61
C TYR A 49 -1.06 3.68 6.21
N GLU A 50 -1.87 4.15 7.16
CA GLU A 50 -3.07 3.44 7.58
C GLU A 50 -4.25 3.97 6.77
N PHE A 51 -5.02 3.07 6.16
CA PHE A 51 -6.18 3.39 5.36
C PHE A 51 -7.41 2.70 5.93
N ASP A 52 -8.37 3.51 6.38
CA ASP A 52 -9.68 3.05 6.82
C ASP A 52 -10.64 3.09 5.63
N PHE A 53 -11.04 1.92 5.14
CA PHE A 53 -11.87 1.83 3.93
C PHE A 53 -13.36 2.08 4.16
N GLU A 54 -13.81 2.20 5.41
CA GLU A 54 -15.19 2.60 5.73
C GLU A 54 -15.34 4.11 5.68
N THR A 55 -14.35 4.83 6.23
CA THR A 55 -14.31 6.30 6.22
C THR A 55 -13.60 6.89 5.00
N GLU A 56 -12.90 6.06 4.23
CA GLU A 56 -11.98 6.44 3.14
C GLU A 56 -10.94 7.48 3.60
N ILE A 57 -10.48 7.38 4.85
CA ILE A 57 -9.46 8.27 5.42
C ILE A 57 -8.10 7.56 5.35
N LEU A 58 -7.11 8.28 4.84
CA LEU A 58 -5.71 7.87 4.80
C LEU A 58 -4.95 8.66 5.87
N SER A 59 -4.17 7.97 6.71
CA SER A 59 -3.34 8.60 7.72
C SER A 59 -2.21 9.43 7.11
N VAL A 60 -1.53 10.20 7.96
CA VAL A 60 -0.21 10.77 7.61
C VAL A 60 0.77 9.63 7.38
N GLY A 61 1.59 9.73 6.33
CA GLY A 61 2.55 8.70 5.98
C GLY A 61 3.78 8.72 6.87
N ARG A 62 4.26 7.53 7.22
CA ARG A 62 5.47 7.32 8.02
C ARG A 62 6.52 6.58 7.20
N ARG A 63 7.80 6.83 7.46
CA ARG A 63 8.90 6.11 6.81
C ARG A 63 9.01 4.70 7.36
N ILE A 64 9.10 3.71 6.45
CA ILE A 64 9.28 2.30 6.80
C ILE A 64 10.52 2.13 7.67
N LYS A 65 11.66 2.72 7.27
CA LYS A 65 12.94 2.61 7.99
C LYS A 65 12.97 3.22 9.39
N HIS A 66 12.01 4.08 9.74
CA HIS A 66 11.93 4.59 11.12
C HIS A 66 11.36 3.54 12.08
N ILE A 67 10.49 2.66 11.59
CA ILE A 67 9.87 1.59 12.37
C ILE A 67 10.61 0.28 12.19
N TRP A 68 11.04 -0.04 10.96
CA TRP A 68 11.70 -1.29 10.59
C TRP A 68 13.01 -0.97 9.87
N PRO A 69 14.09 -0.66 10.60
CA PRO A 69 15.32 -0.11 10.02
C PRO A 69 16.04 -1.07 9.07
N GLU A 70 15.87 -2.39 9.24
CA GLU A 70 16.48 -3.42 8.40
C GLU A 70 15.73 -3.68 7.10
N VAL A 71 14.47 -3.24 6.99
CA VAL A 71 13.63 -3.49 5.81
C VAL A 71 14.09 -2.63 4.63
N GLU A 72 14.43 -3.31 3.54
CA GLU A 72 14.78 -2.64 2.29
C GLU A 72 13.51 -2.14 1.57
N THR A 73 13.57 -0.92 1.05
CA THR A 73 12.45 -0.27 0.34
C THR A 73 12.76 -0.04 -1.14
N PRO A 74 11.77 0.04 -2.03
CA PRO A 74 10.38 -0.38 -1.82
C PRO A 74 10.30 -1.89 -1.58
N ILE A 75 9.31 -2.32 -0.79
CA ILE A 75 9.05 -3.74 -0.54
C ILE A 75 8.27 -4.37 -1.69
N SER A 76 8.40 -5.68 -1.88
CA SER A 76 7.65 -6.46 -2.87
C SER A 76 6.35 -7.05 -2.30
N GLY A 77 6.22 -7.14 -0.98
CA GLY A 77 5.04 -7.66 -0.30
C GLY A 77 5.11 -7.55 1.22
N ALA A 78 3.95 -7.68 1.86
CA ALA A 78 3.81 -7.72 3.30
C ALA A 78 2.67 -8.67 3.68
N SER A 79 2.84 -9.46 4.73
CA SER A 79 1.81 -10.38 5.23
C SER A 79 1.78 -10.41 6.75
N GLU A 80 0.61 -10.59 7.32
CA GLU A 80 0.47 -11.14 8.66
C GLU A 80 0.69 -12.66 8.62
N VAL A 81 1.31 -13.21 9.65
CA VAL A 81 1.42 -14.64 9.90
C VAL A 81 0.82 -14.88 11.27
N ASN A 82 -0.37 -15.48 11.27
CA ASN A 82 -1.18 -15.69 12.46
C ASN A 82 -1.08 -17.14 12.91
N GLU A 83 -0.61 -17.35 14.15
CA GLU A 83 -0.64 -18.63 14.83
C GLU A 83 -1.88 -18.68 15.74
N PHE A 84 -2.88 -19.45 15.35
CA PHE A 84 -4.03 -19.72 16.22
C PHE A 84 -3.60 -20.67 17.34
N LYS A 85 -3.03 -20.12 18.42
CA LYS A 85 -2.67 -20.91 19.60
C LYS A 85 -3.94 -21.34 20.36
N GLN A 86 -4.91 -20.44 20.53
CA GLN A 86 -6.26 -20.68 21.09
C GLN A 86 -7.25 -19.60 20.57
N LYS A 87 -8.59 -19.80 20.70
CA LYS A 87 -9.61 -18.83 20.22
C LYS A 87 -9.43 -17.38 20.74
N THR A 88 -8.68 -17.18 21.82
CA THR A 88 -8.55 -15.89 22.52
C THR A 88 -7.13 -15.32 22.55
N ASN A 89 -6.08 -16.11 22.25
CA ASN A 89 -4.69 -15.66 22.20
C ASN A 89 -4.11 -15.95 20.82
N TYR A 90 -3.86 -14.89 20.06
CA TYR A 90 -3.20 -14.93 18.76
C TYR A 90 -1.82 -14.26 18.87
N GLU A 91 -0.78 -15.06 18.65
CA GLU A 91 0.52 -14.50 18.30
C GLU A 91 0.51 -14.23 16.80
N GLU A 92 0.73 -12.97 16.46
CA GLU A 92 0.81 -12.50 15.09
C GLU A 92 2.19 -11.91 14.86
N GLU A 93 2.83 -12.42 13.83
CA GLU A 93 4.03 -11.84 13.25
C GLU A 93 3.67 -11.11 11.96
N ILE A 94 4.47 -10.13 11.58
CA ILE A 94 4.40 -9.51 10.26
C ILE A 94 5.66 -9.87 9.48
N VAL A 95 5.49 -10.20 8.21
CA VAL A 95 6.56 -10.54 7.29
C VAL A 95 6.62 -9.47 6.21
N PHE A 96 7.78 -8.84 6.05
CA PHE A 96 8.12 -8.01 4.91
C PHE A 96 8.94 -8.81 3.92
N TYR A 97 8.70 -8.59 2.64
CA TYR A 97 9.40 -9.27 1.56
C TYR A 97 9.89 -8.27 0.52
N LYS A 98 11.16 -8.41 0.14
CA LYS A 98 11.75 -7.74 -1.02
C LYS A 98 12.70 -8.74 -1.67
N ASP A 99 12.27 -9.24 -2.82
CA ASP A 99 12.90 -10.36 -3.52
C ASP A 99 14.45 -10.30 -3.55
N PRO A 100 15.17 -11.34 -3.07
CA PRO A 100 14.70 -12.58 -2.44
C PRO A 100 14.63 -12.52 -0.91
N LYS A 101 14.86 -11.36 -0.27
CA LYS A 101 14.98 -11.22 1.18
C LYS A 101 13.63 -11.10 1.88
N TYR A 102 13.56 -11.56 3.12
CA TYR A 102 12.42 -11.30 3.99
C TYR A 102 12.86 -10.97 5.42
N TRP A 103 11.98 -10.25 6.13
CA TRP A 103 12.16 -9.84 7.51
C TRP A 103 10.88 -10.08 8.29
N VAL A 104 11.02 -10.55 9.53
CA VAL A 104 9.89 -10.86 10.41
C VAL A 104 9.96 -10.03 11.68
N TYR A 105 8.84 -9.41 12.04
CA TYR A 105 8.71 -8.55 13.22
C TYR A 105 7.47 -8.94 14.03
N PRO A 106 7.42 -8.57 15.32
CA PRO A 106 6.19 -8.74 16.09
C PRO A 106 5.10 -7.84 15.51
N SER A 107 3.88 -8.36 15.42
CA SER A 107 2.73 -7.51 15.10
C SER A 107 2.29 -6.69 16.31
N ARG A 108 1.96 -5.42 16.05
CA ARG A 108 1.48 -4.44 17.02
C ARG A 108 0.17 -3.82 16.54
N GLU A 109 -0.60 -3.31 17.50
CA GLU A 109 -1.78 -2.48 17.22
C GLU A 109 -1.39 -1.14 16.61
N GLU A 110 -0.24 -0.59 17.04
CA GLU A 110 0.33 0.65 16.54
C GLU A 110 1.85 0.55 16.45
N TYR A 111 2.41 1.18 15.42
CA TYR A 111 3.84 1.23 15.16
C TYR A 111 4.38 2.66 15.37
N SER A 112 4.52 3.07 16.63
CA SER A 112 5.10 4.37 16.99
C SER A 112 6.62 4.33 17.15
N GLU A 113 7.16 3.20 17.58
CA GLU A 113 8.57 3.03 17.91
C GLU A 113 9.29 2.05 16.95
N PRO A 114 10.63 2.14 16.84
CA PRO A 114 11.43 1.13 16.16
C PRO A 114 11.15 -0.29 16.71
N GLN A 115 10.97 -1.25 15.81
CA GLN A 115 10.70 -2.65 16.15
C GLN A 115 11.97 -3.49 16.08
N THR A 116 12.09 -4.46 16.99
CA THR A 116 13.17 -5.44 16.98
C THR A 116 12.88 -6.54 15.96
N LEU A 117 13.84 -6.79 15.05
CA LEU A 117 13.80 -7.89 14.10
C LEU A 117 13.79 -9.25 14.84
N ILE A 118 12.81 -10.10 14.55
CA ILE A 118 12.73 -11.48 15.09
C ILE A 118 13.68 -12.40 14.30
N ARG A 119 13.52 -12.40 12.98
CA ARG A 119 14.32 -13.20 12.06
C ARG A 119 14.31 -12.59 10.66
N SER A 120 15.31 -12.94 9.87
CA SER A 120 15.38 -12.62 8.45
C SER A 120 16.02 -13.77 7.69
N GLY A 121 15.79 -13.79 6.39
CA GLY A 121 16.26 -14.87 5.53
C GLY A 121 16.03 -14.57 4.06
N ILE A 122 16.04 -15.63 3.27
CA ILE A 122 15.73 -15.57 1.83
C ILE A 122 14.55 -16.48 1.49
N ILE A 123 13.79 -16.08 0.48
CA ILE A 123 12.74 -16.88 -0.16
C ILE A 123 13.32 -17.40 -1.48
N LYS A 124 13.25 -18.71 -1.69
CA LYS A 124 13.69 -19.39 -2.91
C LYS A 124 12.47 -19.97 -3.62
N PHE A 125 12.19 -19.50 -4.82
CA PHE A 125 11.13 -20.06 -5.68
C PHE A 125 11.73 -21.13 -6.60
N PHE A 126 11.40 -22.39 -6.34
CA PHE A 126 11.96 -23.52 -7.06
C PHE A 126 11.40 -23.57 -8.48
N GLY A 127 12.29 -23.56 -9.49
CA GLY A 127 11.94 -23.57 -10.90
C GLY A 127 11.51 -22.21 -11.47
N ASP A 128 11.53 -21.15 -10.67
CA ASP A 128 11.11 -19.79 -11.02
C ASP A 128 12.16 -18.74 -10.61
N GLU A 129 13.44 -19.10 -10.56
CA GLU A 129 14.52 -18.29 -9.95
C GLU A 129 14.76 -16.93 -10.63
N ASN A 130 14.33 -16.78 -11.89
CA ASN A 130 14.53 -15.56 -12.69
C ASN A 130 13.26 -14.70 -12.81
N ILE A 131 12.24 -14.96 -12.01
CA ILE A 131 10.93 -14.32 -12.15
C ILE A 131 10.66 -13.45 -10.94
N SER A 132 10.36 -12.17 -11.17
CA SER A 132 9.99 -11.25 -10.09
C SER A 132 8.65 -11.65 -9.47
N HIS A 133 8.67 -11.82 -8.16
CA HIS A 133 7.50 -12.13 -7.36
C HIS A 133 7.09 -10.90 -6.54
N THR A 134 5.79 -10.61 -6.51
CA THR A 134 5.21 -9.53 -5.68
C THR A 134 4.01 -10.06 -4.88
N GLY A 135 3.47 -9.25 -3.97
CA GLY A 135 2.20 -9.51 -3.31
C GLY A 135 2.22 -10.80 -2.52
N LEU A 136 2.89 -10.77 -1.37
CA LEU A 136 3.10 -11.93 -0.53
C LEU A 136 2.01 -12.04 0.54
N VAL A 137 1.29 -13.16 0.57
CA VAL A 137 0.50 -13.58 1.75
C VAL A 137 0.99 -14.94 2.22
N ILE A 138 1.47 -15.03 3.45
CA ILE A 138 1.90 -16.27 4.09
C ILE A 138 0.84 -16.69 5.09
N LYS A 139 0.40 -17.95 5.03
CA LYS A 139 -0.52 -18.54 6.02
C LYS A 139 0.10 -19.80 6.62
N LEU A 140 -0.12 -19.96 7.93
CA LEU A 140 0.19 -21.19 8.66
C LEU A 140 -0.94 -22.21 8.46
N PHE A 141 -0.60 -23.49 8.55
CA PHE A 141 -1.61 -24.55 8.64
C PHE A 141 -2.25 -24.52 10.03
N SER A 142 -3.54 -24.20 10.10
CA SER A 142 -4.27 -24.00 11.36
C SER A 142 -4.25 -25.20 12.30
N GLU A 143 -4.13 -26.41 11.76
CA GLU A 143 -4.11 -27.65 12.53
C GLU A 143 -2.73 -27.97 13.12
N LYS A 144 -1.67 -27.38 12.57
CA LYS A 144 -0.28 -27.59 12.99
C LYS A 144 0.45 -26.23 13.02
N PRO A 145 0.16 -25.38 14.01
CA PRO A 145 0.73 -24.04 14.08
C PRO A 145 2.28 -24.04 14.15
N ASN A 146 2.87 -25.05 14.80
CA ASN A 146 4.31 -25.27 14.88
C ASN A 146 4.90 -25.99 13.64
N SER A 147 4.08 -26.27 12.62
CA SER A 147 4.57 -26.86 11.39
C SER A 147 5.60 -25.94 10.74
N ILE A 148 6.55 -26.51 10.00
CA ILE A 148 7.46 -25.75 9.13
C ILE A 148 6.82 -25.44 7.78
N TYR A 149 5.69 -26.11 7.45
CA TYR A 149 4.99 -25.90 6.20
C TYR A 149 4.17 -24.60 6.23
N ARG A 150 4.09 -23.96 5.08
CA ARG A 150 3.40 -22.70 4.83
C ARG A 150 2.59 -22.79 3.55
N VAL A 151 1.53 -21.98 3.48
CA VAL A 151 0.85 -21.68 2.21
C VAL A 151 1.21 -20.26 1.84
N LEU A 152 1.70 -20.08 0.61
CA LEU A 152 2.18 -18.81 0.12
C LEU A 152 1.35 -18.39 -1.09
N TYR A 153 0.67 -17.26 -0.99
CA TYR A 153 0.05 -16.59 -2.12
C TYR A 153 1.02 -15.52 -2.61
N THR A 154 1.32 -15.56 -3.91
CA THR A 154 2.22 -14.61 -4.55
C THR A 154 1.68 -14.20 -5.92
N SER A 155 2.24 -13.15 -6.48
CA SER A 155 1.97 -12.71 -7.83
C SER A 155 3.22 -12.86 -8.68
N LYS A 156 3.10 -13.68 -9.72
CA LYS A 156 4.13 -13.93 -10.72
C LYS A 156 3.75 -13.15 -11.98
N ASN A 157 4.51 -12.12 -12.35
CA ASN A 157 4.16 -11.24 -13.48
C ASN A 157 2.69 -10.72 -13.40
N LYS A 158 2.29 -10.22 -12.22
CA LYS A 158 0.93 -9.74 -11.91
C LYS A 158 -0.16 -10.82 -11.91
N THR A 159 0.21 -12.10 -12.05
CA THR A 159 -0.70 -13.23 -12.07
C THR A 159 -0.68 -13.92 -10.71
N PRO A 160 -1.82 -14.04 -10.01
CA PRO A 160 -1.85 -14.63 -8.68
C PRO A 160 -1.64 -16.15 -8.72
N HIS A 161 -0.80 -16.64 -7.81
CA HIS A 161 -0.43 -18.04 -7.62
C HIS A 161 -0.53 -18.40 -6.14
N VAL A 162 -0.90 -19.66 -5.87
CA VAL A 162 -0.83 -20.27 -4.54
C VAL A 162 0.19 -21.40 -4.60
N CYS A 163 1.10 -21.43 -3.64
CA CYS A 163 2.20 -22.37 -3.57
C CYS A 163 2.28 -22.99 -2.19
N GLY A 164 2.64 -24.27 -2.12
CA GLY A 164 3.21 -24.86 -0.91
C GLY A 164 4.61 -24.30 -0.65
N ALA A 165 4.95 -24.12 0.62
CA ALA A 165 6.28 -23.68 1.02
C ALA A 165 6.72 -24.33 2.34
N VAL A 166 8.02 -24.34 2.61
CA VAL A 166 8.61 -24.77 3.87
C VAL A 166 9.59 -23.72 4.37
N GLU A 167 9.52 -23.38 5.66
CA GLU A 167 10.48 -22.51 6.33
C GLU A 167 11.47 -23.36 7.12
N GLU A 168 12.74 -23.34 6.74
CA GLU A 168 13.82 -24.10 7.37
C GLU A 168 14.89 -23.15 7.92
N LYS A 169 15.62 -23.60 8.96
CA LYS A 169 16.82 -22.91 9.45
C LYS A 169 18.04 -23.78 9.16
N ARG A 170 18.98 -23.28 8.35
CA ARG A 170 20.21 -23.96 7.97
C ARG A 170 21.40 -23.09 8.34
N GLU A 171 22.32 -23.63 9.15
CA GLU A 171 23.54 -22.92 9.57
C GLU A 171 23.27 -21.52 10.16
N GLY A 172 22.18 -21.40 10.93
CA GLY A 172 21.76 -20.13 11.53
C GLY A 172 20.99 -19.19 10.61
N LYS A 173 20.89 -19.47 9.30
CA LYS A 173 20.15 -18.68 8.32
C LYS A 173 18.77 -19.27 8.06
N TYR A 174 17.77 -18.43 7.95
CA TYR A 174 16.42 -18.86 7.59
C TYR A 174 16.22 -18.87 6.08
N GLU A 175 15.52 -19.87 5.59
CA GLU A 175 15.16 -20.02 4.18
C GLU A 175 13.69 -20.45 4.07
N ILE A 176 12.93 -19.75 3.23
CA ILE A 176 11.60 -20.20 2.80
C ILE A 176 11.74 -20.78 1.40
N ILE A 177 11.53 -22.09 1.26
CA ILE A 177 11.59 -22.80 -0.03
C ILE A 177 10.15 -22.96 -0.54
N VAL A 178 9.87 -22.42 -1.72
CA VAL A 178 8.52 -22.36 -2.29
C VAL A 178 8.45 -23.22 -3.54
N GLY A 179 7.41 -24.05 -3.63
CA GLY A 179 7.09 -24.85 -4.82
C GLY A 179 7.95 -26.10 -5.04
N ASP A 180 8.83 -26.47 -4.10
CA ASP A 180 9.58 -27.73 -4.18
C ASP A 180 8.73 -28.91 -3.68
N GLU A 181 8.21 -29.71 -4.61
CA GLU A 181 7.37 -30.87 -4.32
C GLU A 181 8.07 -31.94 -3.49
N LYS A 182 9.40 -32.00 -3.48
CA LYS A 182 10.16 -32.94 -2.64
C LYS A 182 10.20 -32.50 -1.18
N LYS A 183 9.97 -31.22 -0.93
CA LYS A 183 10.02 -30.58 0.39
C LYS A 183 8.65 -30.40 1.02
N VAL A 184 7.59 -30.35 0.23
CA VAL A 184 6.21 -30.19 0.71
C VAL A 184 5.43 -31.49 0.49
N PRO A 185 5.11 -32.27 1.54
CA PRO A 185 4.39 -33.53 1.39
C PRO A 185 2.95 -33.30 0.88
N SER A 186 2.50 -34.12 -0.06
CA SER A 186 1.16 -34.02 -0.64
C SER A 186 0.01 -34.31 0.33
N ASN A 187 0.30 -35.02 1.43
CA ASN A 187 -0.67 -35.38 2.47
C ASN A 187 -0.76 -34.35 3.61
N GLU A 188 0.23 -33.49 3.76
CA GLU A 188 0.29 -32.46 4.81
C GLU A 188 -0.32 -31.12 4.35
N SER A 189 -0.53 -30.96 3.04
CA SER A 189 -1.00 -29.72 2.47
C SER A 189 -2.37 -29.90 1.82
N ILE A 190 -3.37 -29.20 2.36
CA ILE A 190 -4.67 -28.97 1.70
C ILE A 190 -4.49 -28.23 0.35
N PHE A 191 -3.32 -27.64 0.14
CA PHE A 191 -2.93 -26.87 -1.04
C PHE A 191 -1.90 -27.63 -1.87
N LYS A 192 -1.82 -27.33 -3.16
CA LYS A 192 -0.92 -28.04 -4.07
C LYS A 192 0.55 -27.85 -3.65
N THR A 193 1.35 -28.91 -3.80
CA THR A 193 2.78 -28.96 -3.46
C THR A 193 3.61 -28.01 -4.33
N GLY A 194 3.19 -27.80 -5.58
CA GLY A 194 3.73 -26.78 -6.49
C GLY A 194 2.92 -25.46 -6.49
N CYS A 195 3.35 -24.52 -7.35
CA CYS A 195 2.66 -23.25 -7.55
C CYS A 195 1.55 -23.38 -8.60
N VAL A 196 0.33 -22.98 -8.25
CA VAL A 196 -0.81 -23.00 -9.17
C VAL A 196 -1.47 -21.63 -9.29
N SER A 197 -1.69 -21.24 -10.54
CA SER A 197 -2.33 -19.98 -10.88
C SER A 197 -3.83 -20.00 -10.61
N PHE A 198 -4.40 -18.88 -10.14
CA PHE A 198 -5.85 -18.74 -9.94
C PHE A 198 -6.42 -17.45 -10.58
N VAL A 199 -5.89 -17.09 -11.76
CA VAL A 199 -6.16 -15.84 -12.51
C VAL A 199 -7.64 -15.46 -12.64
N ASN A 200 -8.51 -16.46 -12.84
CA ASN A 200 -9.87 -16.23 -13.33
C ASN A 200 -10.77 -15.41 -12.38
N ALA A 201 -10.41 -15.27 -11.09
CA ALA A 201 -11.28 -14.59 -10.13
C ALA A 201 -10.95 -13.10 -9.90
N PHE A 202 -9.68 -12.67 -10.02
CA PHE A 202 -9.25 -11.37 -9.49
C PHE A 202 -8.56 -10.45 -10.50
N GLY A 203 -8.21 -10.96 -11.68
CA GLY A 203 -7.41 -10.22 -12.66
C GLY A 203 -5.98 -9.97 -12.15
N PRO A 204 -5.30 -8.92 -12.66
CA PRO A 204 -3.96 -8.57 -12.21
C PRO A 204 -3.95 -8.15 -10.73
N VAL A 205 -3.07 -8.76 -9.94
CA VAL A 205 -2.91 -8.49 -8.50
C VAL A 205 -1.46 -8.13 -8.22
N ILE A 206 -1.23 -7.01 -7.52
CA ILE A 206 0.12 -6.60 -7.06
C ILE A 206 0.32 -6.97 -5.60
N SER A 207 -0.71 -6.75 -4.78
CA SER A 207 -0.72 -7.11 -3.37
C SER A 207 -2.11 -7.51 -2.93
N ALA A 208 -2.19 -8.41 -1.97
CA ALA A 208 -3.44 -8.79 -1.34
C ALA A 208 -3.25 -8.97 0.16
N ALA A 209 -4.32 -8.77 0.92
CA ALA A 209 -4.42 -9.18 2.31
C ALA A 209 -5.79 -9.81 2.53
N ILE A 210 -5.85 -10.93 3.24
CA ILE A 210 -7.08 -11.70 3.44
C ILE A 210 -7.25 -11.99 4.93
N ARG A 211 -8.42 -11.65 5.46
CA ARG A 211 -8.76 -11.80 6.87
C ARG A 211 -10.08 -12.57 7.04
N PRO A 212 -10.11 -13.65 7.84
CA PRO A 212 -11.36 -14.28 8.24
C PRO A 212 -12.14 -13.39 9.21
N PHE A 213 -13.46 -13.45 9.15
CA PHE A 213 -14.39 -12.73 10.01
C PHE A 213 -15.46 -13.69 10.53
N GLN A 214 -16.14 -13.35 11.63
CA GLN A 214 -17.13 -14.23 12.26
C GLN A 214 -18.25 -14.69 11.31
N ASN A 215 -18.55 -13.89 10.28
CA ASN A 215 -19.64 -14.13 9.32
C ASN A 215 -19.16 -14.14 7.85
N GLY A 216 -17.88 -14.49 7.61
CA GLY A 216 -17.35 -14.58 6.24
C GLY A 216 -15.87 -14.23 6.11
N ARG A 217 -15.43 -13.92 4.90
CA ARG A 217 -14.06 -13.49 4.60
C ARG A 217 -14.04 -12.12 3.94
N PHE A 218 -13.11 -11.30 4.38
CA PHE A 218 -12.74 -10.09 3.66
C PHE A 218 -11.38 -10.26 3.00
N GLY A 219 -11.26 -9.73 1.80
CA GLY A 219 -10.00 -9.56 1.11
C GLY A 219 -9.85 -8.12 0.67
N VAL A 220 -8.64 -7.59 0.78
CA VAL A 220 -8.25 -6.35 0.12
C VAL A 220 -7.22 -6.71 -0.93
N ILE A 221 -7.47 -6.30 -2.17
CA ILE A 221 -6.63 -6.59 -3.32
C ILE A 221 -6.28 -5.27 -3.98
N ALA A 222 -4.99 -5.02 -4.21
CA ALA A 222 -4.51 -3.89 -5.00
C ALA A 222 -3.95 -4.33 -6.35
N ASN A 223 -4.14 -3.48 -7.34
CA ASN A 223 -3.37 -3.47 -8.57
C ASN A 223 -2.91 -2.05 -8.91
N ASP A 224 -2.38 -1.84 -10.13
CA ASP A 224 -1.81 -0.55 -10.54
C ASP A 224 -2.85 0.59 -10.57
N ILE A 225 -4.15 0.28 -10.54
CA ILE A 225 -5.22 1.23 -10.83
C ILE A 225 -6.16 1.43 -9.63
N TYR A 226 -6.39 0.39 -8.84
CA TYR A 226 -7.39 0.43 -7.77
C TYR A 226 -7.07 -0.48 -6.59
N LEU A 227 -7.66 -0.12 -5.47
CA LEU A 227 -7.87 -0.98 -4.31
C LEU A 227 -9.29 -1.57 -4.40
N ARG A 228 -9.42 -2.89 -4.30
CA ARG A 228 -10.70 -3.59 -4.28
C ARG A 228 -10.85 -4.30 -2.96
N ILE A 229 -11.94 -3.99 -2.25
CA ILE A 229 -12.36 -4.76 -1.07
C ILE A 229 -13.39 -5.76 -1.55
N ILE A 230 -13.15 -7.03 -1.23
CA ILE A 230 -14.05 -8.14 -1.51
C ILE A 230 -14.56 -8.71 -0.19
N PHE A 231 -15.85 -9.03 -0.16
CA PHE A 231 -16.48 -9.67 0.99
C PHE A 231 -17.33 -10.84 0.52
N SER A 232 -17.11 -12.01 1.13
CA SER A 232 -18.02 -13.16 1.00
C SER A 232 -18.57 -13.54 2.36
N LYS A 233 -19.89 -13.74 2.44
CA LYS A 233 -20.54 -14.37 3.61
C LYS A 233 -20.34 -15.88 3.66
N ASP A 234 -20.04 -16.49 2.51
CA ASP A 234 -19.79 -17.91 2.36
C ASP A 234 -18.28 -18.14 2.26
N ASP A 235 -17.73 -18.78 3.28
CA ASP A 235 -16.32 -19.14 3.36
C ASP A 235 -15.86 -20.08 2.24
N ARG A 236 -16.80 -20.72 1.52
CA ARG A 236 -16.52 -21.73 0.49
C ARG A 236 -16.62 -21.23 -0.95
N SER A 237 -17.31 -20.11 -1.21
CA SER A 237 -17.53 -19.62 -2.57
C SER A 237 -17.19 -18.15 -2.73
N PHE A 238 -16.32 -17.87 -3.72
CA PHE A 238 -15.99 -16.52 -4.17
C PHE A 238 -17.01 -15.96 -5.16
N GLU A 239 -17.99 -16.75 -5.63
CA GLU A 239 -18.93 -16.37 -6.70
C GLU A 239 -19.96 -15.32 -6.26
N LYS A 240 -20.24 -15.20 -4.95
CA LYS A 240 -21.21 -14.25 -4.38
C LYS A 240 -20.55 -13.08 -3.65
N MET A 241 -19.40 -12.62 -4.13
CA MET A 241 -18.68 -11.54 -3.48
C MET A 241 -19.29 -10.17 -3.74
N LYS A 242 -19.56 -9.43 -2.67
CA LYS A 242 -19.74 -7.98 -2.78
C LYS A 242 -18.36 -7.36 -2.94
N SER A 243 -18.24 -6.40 -3.86
CA SER A 243 -16.97 -5.70 -4.07
C SER A 243 -17.15 -4.19 -4.03
N LEU A 244 -16.27 -3.51 -3.28
CA LEU A 244 -16.11 -2.06 -3.31
C LEU A 244 -14.79 -1.74 -4.03
N ARG A 245 -14.82 -0.84 -5.01
CA ARG A 245 -13.64 -0.44 -5.80
C ARG A 245 -13.29 1.02 -5.52
N ILE A 246 -12.09 1.24 -5.01
CA ILE A 246 -11.53 2.55 -4.67
C ILE A 246 -10.43 2.87 -5.69
N LYS A 247 -10.65 3.88 -6.53
CA LYS A 247 -9.76 4.21 -7.67
C LYS A 247 -8.62 5.17 -7.32
N ASP A 248 -8.68 5.87 -6.19
CA ASP A 248 -7.70 6.90 -5.83
C ASP A 248 -7.51 6.93 -4.30
N VAL A 249 -6.88 5.89 -3.77
CA VAL A 249 -6.62 5.73 -2.32
C VAL A 249 -5.83 6.93 -1.78
N PHE A 250 -4.86 7.41 -2.54
CA PHE A 250 -4.00 8.53 -2.16
C PHE A 250 -4.63 9.91 -2.42
N LYS A 251 -5.82 9.96 -3.02
CA LYS A 251 -6.56 11.18 -3.40
C LYS A 251 -5.73 12.14 -4.26
N CYS A 252 -4.82 11.61 -5.06
CA CYS A 252 -3.86 12.38 -5.84
C CYS A 252 -4.53 13.18 -6.95
N ARG A 253 -5.55 12.59 -7.60
CA ARG A 253 -6.26 13.27 -8.68
C ARG A 253 -7.03 14.47 -8.15
N LYS A 254 -7.65 14.35 -6.98
CA LYS A 254 -8.34 15.47 -6.31
C LYS A 254 -7.38 16.61 -5.98
N LYS A 255 -6.19 16.29 -5.45
CA LYS A 255 -5.15 17.31 -5.16
C LYS A 255 -4.68 18.01 -6.43
N ILE A 256 -4.41 17.28 -7.51
CA ILE A 256 -3.98 17.87 -8.79
C ILE A 256 -5.07 18.78 -9.37
N ILE A 257 -6.34 18.33 -9.37
CA ILE A 257 -7.48 19.14 -9.84
C ILE A 257 -7.59 20.42 -9.01
N LEU A 258 -7.52 20.33 -7.68
CA LEU A 258 -7.59 21.50 -6.80
C LEU A 258 -6.45 22.49 -7.08
N VAL A 259 -5.21 22.01 -7.25
CA VAL A 259 -4.07 22.88 -7.60
C VAL A 259 -4.31 23.55 -8.95
N LEU A 260 -4.80 22.82 -9.95
CA LEU A 260 -5.12 23.37 -11.26
C LEU A 260 -6.22 24.43 -11.18
N GLU A 261 -7.29 24.19 -10.41
CA GLU A 261 -8.37 25.15 -10.18
C GLU A 261 -7.85 26.43 -9.52
N VAL A 262 -6.99 26.32 -8.51
CA VAL A 262 -6.35 27.47 -7.85
C VAL A 262 -5.45 28.23 -8.82
N MET A 263 -4.68 27.53 -9.67
CA MET A 263 -3.84 28.17 -10.70
C MET A 263 -4.69 28.91 -11.73
N VAL A 264 -5.77 28.30 -12.23
CA VAL A 264 -6.68 28.90 -13.22
C VAL A 264 -7.39 30.13 -12.64
N ALA A 265 -7.86 30.04 -11.39
CA ALA A 265 -8.45 31.17 -10.69
C ALA A 265 -7.43 32.32 -10.52
N SER A 266 -6.20 31.99 -10.12
CA SER A 266 -5.12 32.98 -9.96
C SER A 266 -4.75 33.67 -11.27
N LEU A 267 -4.66 32.92 -12.37
CA LEU A 267 -4.43 33.47 -13.71
C LEU A 267 -5.58 34.37 -14.17
N SER A 268 -6.81 33.99 -13.87
CA SER A 268 -8.01 34.78 -14.21
C SER A 268 -8.03 36.12 -13.46
N VAL A 269 -7.66 36.14 -12.18
CA VAL A 269 -7.52 37.37 -11.39
C VAL A 269 -6.40 38.26 -11.93
N MET A 270 -5.25 37.67 -12.28
CA MET A 270 -4.14 38.43 -12.88
C MET A 270 -4.54 39.05 -14.22
N LEU A 271 -5.25 38.29 -15.06
CA LEU A 271 -5.77 38.80 -16.33
C LEU A 271 -6.75 39.96 -16.10
N LEU A 272 -7.66 39.83 -15.13
CA LEU A 272 -8.59 40.90 -14.78
C LEU A 272 -7.88 42.17 -14.32
N ILE A 273 -6.84 42.04 -13.48
CA ILE A 273 -6.02 43.17 -13.02
C ILE A 273 -5.35 43.86 -14.21
N VAL A 274 -4.78 43.09 -15.15
CA VAL A 274 -4.15 43.63 -16.37
C VAL A 274 -5.18 44.36 -17.23
N LEU A 275 -6.38 43.79 -17.40
CA LEU A 275 -7.47 44.43 -18.15
C LEU A 275 -7.93 45.74 -17.49
N VAL A 276 -8.19 45.72 -16.18
CA VAL A 276 -8.57 46.94 -15.41
C VAL A 276 -7.49 48.01 -15.53
N TYR A 277 -6.23 47.64 -15.36
CA TYR A 277 -5.13 48.60 -15.48
C TYR A 277 -5.02 49.19 -16.89
N THR A 278 -5.09 48.34 -17.92
CA THR A 278 -4.91 48.75 -19.31
C THR A 278 -6.07 49.60 -19.84
N PHE A 279 -7.30 49.21 -19.51
CA PHE A 279 -8.51 49.84 -20.08
C PHE A 279 -9.12 50.93 -19.21
N LEU A 280 -8.91 50.92 -17.89
CA LEU A 280 -9.50 51.91 -16.98
C LEU A 280 -8.46 52.89 -16.45
N ILE A 281 -7.39 52.36 -15.83
CA ILE A 281 -6.43 53.20 -15.09
C ILE A 281 -5.55 54.00 -16.05
N ARG A 282 -4.94 53.34 -17.04
CA ARG A 282 -3.99 53.99 -17.97
C ARG A 282 -4.61 55.14 -18.78
N PRO A 283 -5.85 55.04 -19.32
CA PRO A 283 -6.49 56.17 -20.00
C PRO A 283 -6.79 57.35 -19.07
N MET A 284 -7.14 57.10 -17.80
CA MET A 284 -7.37 58.15 -16.82
C MET A 284 -6.08 58.92 -16.50
N GLN A 285 -4.96 58.22 -16.33
CA GLN A 285 -3.64 58.84 -16.12
C GLN A 285 -3.23 59.71 -17.32
N LYS A 286 -3.38 59.19 -18.54
CA LYS A 286 -3.11 59.98 -19.75
C LYS A 286 -3.94 61.26 -19.82
N LYS A 287 -5.22 61.21 -19.45
CA LYS A 287 -6.08 62.41 -19.42
C LYS A 287 -5.57 63.44 -18.40
N ALA A 288 -5.18 63.00 -17.21
CA ALA A 288 -4.64 63.86 -16.16
C ALA A 288 -3.34 64.57 -16.60
N GLU A 289 -2.42 63.84 -17.25
CA GLU A 289 -1.17 64.40 -17.78
C GLU A 289 -1.44 65.46 -18.87
N THR A 290 -2.40 65.23 -19.77
CA THR A 290 -2.78 66.24 -20.77
C THR A 290 -3.47 67.48 -20.18
N SER A 291 -4.09 67.40 -19.00
CA SER A 291 -4.70 68.56 -18.35
C SER A 291 -3.66 69.47 -17.67
N GLU A 292 -2.64 68.91 -17.01
CA GLU A 292 -1.58 69.70 -16.38
C GLU A 292 -0.71 70.45 -17.42
N SER A 293 -0.46 69.83 -18.58
CA SER A 293 0.28 70.46 -19.69
C SER A 293 -0.40 71.70 -20.28
N LYS A 294 -1.73 71.88 -20.10
CA LYS A 294 -2.46 73.04 -20.64
C LYS A 294 -2.56 74.20 -19.65
N SER A 295 -2.14 74.01 -18.40
CA SER A 295 -2.21 75.02 -17.34
C SER A 295 -0.87 75.69 -17.00
N GLY A 296 0.23 75.29 -17.66
CA GLY A 296 1.53 75.97 -17.60
C GLY A 296 1.81 76.72 -18.90
#